data_AF-A0A447TUQ6-F1
#
_entry.id   AF-A0A447TUQ6-F1
#
_cell.length_a   1.000
_cell.length_b   1.000
_cell.length_c   1.000
_cell.angle_alpha   90.00
_cell.angle_beta   90.00
_cell.angle_gamma   90.00
#
_symmetry.space_group_name_H-M   'P 1'
#
loop_
_entity.id
_entity.type
_entity.pdbx_description
1 polymer ?
#
loop_
_entity_poly.entity_id
_entity_poly.type
_entity_poly.pdbx_seq_one_letter_code
_entity_poly.pdbx_strand_id
1 'polypeptide(L)'
;MTTILKHLPAGQRIGIAFSGGLDTSAALLWMRQKGAVPYAYTANLGQPDEDDYDAIPRRAMEYGAENARLIDCRKQLVAEGIAAIQCGAFHNTTGGLTYFNTTPLGRAVTGTMLVAAMKEDGVNIWGRRQYL
;
A
#
# COMPACT_ATOMS: atom_id res chain seq x y z
N MET A 1 10.07 6.92 22.28
CA MET A 1 8.95 7.22 21.37
C MET A 1 8.30 5.91 20.97
N THR A 2 6.97 5.81 20.97
CA THR A 2 6.24 4.58 20.62
C THR A 2 5.85 4.63 19.14
N THR A 3 6.22 3.61 18.36
CA THR A 3 5.92 3.54 16.92
C THR A 3 4.51 3.05 16.63
N ILE A 4 3.94 2.20 17.50
CA ILE A 4 2.64 1.57 17.30
C ILE A 4 1.56 2.27 18.12
N LEU A 5 0.56 2.80 17.44
CA LEU A 5 -0.65 3.35 18.06
C LEU A 5 -1.70 2.26 18.21
N LYS A 6 -2.15 2.00 19.44
CA LYS A 6 -3.15 0.95 19.74
C LYS A 6 -4.60 1.41 19.58
N HIS A 7 -4.82 2.72 19.46
CA HIS A 7 -6.12 3.34 19.32
C HIS A 7 -6.14 4.22 18.08
N LEU A 8 -7.32 4.40 17.49
CA LEU A 8 -7.49 5.28 16.35
C LEU A 8 -7.22 6.74 16.77
N PRO A 9 -6.25 7.44 16.14
CA PRO A 9 -5.98 8.84 16.46
C PRO A 9 -7.01 9.75 15.78
N ALA A 10 -8.15 9.98 16.45
CA ALA A 10 -9.19 10.90 15.98
C ALA A 10 -8.61 12.32 15.77
N GLY A 11 -9.09 13.00 14.72
CA GLY A 11 -8.63 14.32 14.29
C GLY A 11 -7.27 14.33 13.55
N GLN A 12 -6.55 13.20 13.51
CA GLN A 12 -5.24 13.13 12.84
C GLN A 12 -5.35 12.55 11.42
N ARG A 13 -4.36 12.93 10.59
CA ARG A 13 -4.20 12.39 9.24
C ARG A 13 -3.65 10.98 9.31
N ILE A 14 -4.33 10.03 8.68
CA ILE A 14 -3.93 8.62 8.62
C ILE A 14 -3.85 8.20 7.17
N GLY A 15 -2.68 7.78 6.72
CA GLY A 15 -2.51 7.16 5.42
C GLY A 15 -2.99 5.72 5.46
N ILE A 16 -3.64 5.26 4.40
CA ILE A 16 -3.99 3.85 4.19
C ILE A 16 -3.44 3.39 2.84
N ALA A 17 -2.80 2.23 2.82
CA ALA A 17 -2.48 1.55 1.55
C ALA A 17 -3.78 0.94 1.03
N PHE A 18 -4.41 1.60 0.07
CA PHE A 18 -5.77 1.33 -0.35
C PHE A 18 -5.79 0.52 -1.64
N SER A 19 -6.16 -0.76 -1.57
CA SER A 19 -6.29 -1.64 -2.74
C SER A 19 -7.70 -1.63 -3.35
N GLY A 20 -8.69 -1.04 -2.67
CA GLY A 20 -10.08 -1.08 -3.12
C GLY A 20 -10.80 -2.41 -2.85
N GLY A 21 -10.15 -3.36 -2.19
CA GLY A 21 -10.78 -4.58 -1.66
C GLY A 21 -11.63 -4.28 -0.42
N LEU A 22 -12.52 -5.22 -0.06
CA LEU A 22 -13.48 -5.09 1.05
C LEU A 22 -12.83 -4.55 2.33
N ASP A 23 -11.71 -5.14 2.73
CA ASP A 23 -11.07 -4.84 3.99
C ASP A 23 -10.53 -3.40 4.05
N THR A 24 -9.92 -2.91 2.96
CA THR A 24 -9.43 -1.53 2.89
C THR A 24 -10.56 -0.52 2.76
N SER A 25 -11.63 -0.87 2.03
CA SER A 25 -12.82 -0.04 1.86
C SER A 25 -13.58 0.15 3.17
N ALA A 26 -13.85 -0.96 3.88
CA ALA A 26 -14.51 -0.92 5.18
C ALA A 26 -13.66 -0.19 6.24
N ALA A 27 -12.34 -0.41 6.25
CA ALA A 27 -11.45 0.26 7.18
C ALA A 27 -11.42 1.78 6.96
N LEU A 28 -11.34 2.24 5.70
CA LEU A 28 -11.32 3.66 5.35
C LEU A 28 -12.62 4.35 5.81
N LEU A 29 -13.77 3.77 5.45
CA LEU A 29 -15.08 4.28 5.86
C LEU A 29 -15.20 4.34 7.39
N TRP A 30 -14.77 3.27 8.08
CA TRP A 30 -14.78 3.22 9.54
C TRP A 30 -13.89 4.29 10.18
N MET A 31 -12.68 4.52 9.64
CA MET A 31 -11.78 5.58 10.14
C MET A 31 -12.43 6.96 10.02
N ARG A 32 -13.05 7.26 8.88
CA ARG A 32 -13.78 8.53 8.67
C ARG A 32 -14.93 8.68 9.65
N GLN A 33 -15.77 7.65 9.81
CA GLN A 33 -16.90 7.66 10.75
C GLN A 33 -16.47 7.80 12.22
N LYS A 34 -15.28 7.33 12.57
CA LYS A 34 -14.71 7.44 13.92
C LYS A 34 -13.89 8.72 14.13
N GLY A 35 -13.96 9.66 13.19
CA GLY A 35 -13.41 11.01 13.34
C GLY A 35 -11.92 11.14 13.00
N ALA A 36 -11.29 10.14 12.38
CA ALA A 36 -9.97 10.30 11.78
C ALA A 36 -10.07 10.96 10.40
N VAL A 37 -8.92 11.39 9.86
CA VAL A 37 -8.82 12.03 8.54
C VAL A 37 -8.04 11.09 7.59
N PRO A 38 -8.71 10.13 6.92
CA PRO A 38 -8.02 9.12 6.12
C PRO A 38 -7.53 9.67 4.77
N TYR A 39 -6.30 9.31 4.38
CA TYR A 39 -5.71 9.57 3.06
C TYR A 39 -5.44 8.23 2.39
N ALA A 40 -5.97 8.03 1.19
CA ALA A 40 -5.82 6.78 0.44
C ALA A 40 -4.65 6.85 -0.54
N TYR A 41 -3.81 5.82 -0.52
CA TYR A 41 -2.70 5.66 -1.45
C TYR A 41 -2.79 4.29 -2.10
N THR A 42 -3.05 4.26 -3.40
CA THR A 42 -3.11 3.04 -4.21
C THR A 42 -1.80 2.89 -4.97
N ALA A 43 -1.16 1.72 -4.87
CA ALA A 43 0.03 1.42 -5.66
C ALA A 43 -0.40 0.80 -6.99
N ASN A 44 -0.04 1.44 -8.11
CA ASN A 44 -0.09 0.78 -9.40
C ASN A 44 1.13 -0.13 -9.53
N LEU A 45 0.90 -1.44 -9.42
CA LEU A 45 1.93 -2.47 -9.53
C LEU A 45 1.87 -3.22 -10.87
N GLY A 46 0.93 -2.86 -11.75
CA GLY A 46 0.65 -3.63 -12.96
C GLY A 46 0.14 -5.03 -12.63
N GLN A 47 -0.77 -5.14 -11.66
CA GLN A 47 -1.38 -6.42 -11.31
C GLN A 47 -2.12 -6.98 -12.54
N PRO A 48 -1.97 -8.29 -12.82
CA PRO A 48 -2.56 -8.89 -14.02
C PRO A 48 -4.09 -9.00 -13.97
N ASP A 49 -4.66 -8.86 -12.77
CA ASP A 49 -6.08 -8.97 -12.46
C ASP A 49 -6.74 -7.60 -12.16
N GLU A 50 -6.05 -6.49 -12.42
CA GLU A 50 -6.57 -5.14 -12.24
C GLU A 50 -6.64 -4.38 -13.56
N ASP A 51 -7.85 -4.04 -13.98
CA ASP A 51 -8.14 -3.44 -15.29
C ASP A 51 -8.28 -1.90 -15.23
N ASP A 52 -8.74 -1.34 -14.11
CA ASP A 52 -8.97 0.11 -13.94
C ASP A 52 -8.44 0.62 -12.60
N TYR A 53 -7.14 0.93 -12.57
CA TYR A 53 -6.50 1.57 -11.43
C TYR A 53 -7.09 2.94 -11.07
N ASP A 54 -7.64 3.69 -12.03
CA ASP A 54 -8.20 5.01 -11.78
C ASP A 54 -9.55 4.92 -11.04
N ALA A 55 -10.26 3.78 -11.12
CA ALA A 55 -11.46 3.54 -10.32
C ALA A 55 -11.17 3.42 -8.82
N ILE A 56 -9.97 2.98 -8.43
CA ILE A 56 -9.65 2.71 -7.03
C ILE A 56 -9.59 4.02 -6.20
N PRO A 57 -8.86 5.09 -6.60
CA PRO A 57 -8.91 6.37 -5.91
C PRO A 57 -10.30 7.00 -5.92
N ARG A 58 -11.07 6.86 -7.01
CA ARG A 58 -12.45 7.37 -7.07
C ARG A 58 -13.33 6.75 -5.98
N ARG A 59 -13.30 5.42 -5.85
CA ARG A 59 -14.01 4.70 -4.77
C ARG A 59 -13.52 5.10 -3.38
N ALA A 60 -12.23 5.36 -3.19
CA ALA A 60 -11.71 5.83 -1.91
C ALA A 60 -12.32 7.18 -1.48
N MET A 61 -12.49 8.10 -2.44
CA MET A 61 -13.16 9.38 -2.19
C MET A 61 -14.63 9.20 -1.81
N GLU A 62 -15.35 8.28 -2.47
CA GLU A 62 -16.75 7.94 -2.13
C GLU A 62 -16.90 7.42 -0.68
N TYR A 63 -15.90 6.69 -0.18
CA TYR A 63 -15.87 6.21 1.21
C TYR A 63 -15.40 7.26 2.23
N GLY A 64 -15.10 8.49 1.79
CA GLY A 64 -14.77 9.61 2.67
C GLY A 64 -13.29 9.82 2.93
N ALA A 65 -12.42 9.42 1.99
CA ALA A 65 -11.02 9.84 2.00
C ALA A 65 -10.92 11.38 1.89
N GLU A 66 -9.99 11.96 2.62
CA GLU A 66 -9.63 13.38 2.52
C GLU A 66 -8.88 13.65 1.21
N ASN A 67 -8.04 12.71 0.79
CA ASN A 67 -7.37 12.68 -0.51
C ASN A 67 -7.14 11.23 -0.93
N ALA A 68 -7.11 10.97 -2.24
CA ALA A 68 -6.82 9.66 -2.80
C ALA A 68 -5.86 9.78 -3.97
N ARG A 69 -4.70 9.12 -3.89
CA ARG A 69 -3.64 9.18 -4.90
C ARG A 69 -3.33 7.80 -5.47
N LEU A 70 -3.13 7.75 -6.78
CA LEU A 70 -2.54 6.61 -7.47
C LEU A 70 -1.03 6.84 -7.61
N ILE A 71 -0.23 5.91 -7.10
CA ILE A 71 1.23 5.97 -7.11
C ILE A 71 1.75 4.93 -8.09
N ASP A 72 2.40 5.37 -9.17
CA ASP A 72 2.99 4.46 -10.16
C ASP A 72 4.28 3.81 -9.64
N CYS A 73 4.16 2.55 -9.23
CA CYS A 73 5.27 1.76 -8.68
C CYS A 73 5.89 0.82 -9.72
N ARG A 74 5.37 0.75 -10.95
CA ARG A 74 5.76 -0.27 -11.94
C ARG A 74 7.24 -0.20 -12.30
N LYS A 75 7.76 1.02 -12.54
CA LYS A 75 9.18 1.21 -12.89
C LYS A 75 10.11 0.71 -11.79
N GLN A 76 9.82 1.06 -10.54
CA GLN A 76 10.62 0.61 -9.40
C GLN A 76 10.49 -0.90 -9.21
N LEU A 77 9.28 -1.46 -9.33
CA LEU A 77 9.05 -2.90 -9.22
C LEU A 77 9.86 -3.70 -10.24
N VAL A 78 9.90 -3.24 -11.49
CA VAL A 78 10.70 -3.88 -12.54
C VAL A 78 12.20 -3.73 -12.24
N ALA A 79 12.66 -2.56 -11.79
CA ALA A 79 14.06 -2.35 -11.46
C ALA A 79 14.54 -3.28 -10.33
N GLU A 80 13.77 -3.37 -9.23
CA GLU A 80 14.07 -4.29 -8.11
C GLU A 80 13.99 -5.76 -8.55
N GLY A 81 13.04 -6.11 -9.42
CA GLY A 81 12.94 -7.45 -10.00
C GLY A 81 14.15 -7.84 -10.84
N ILE A 82 14.62 -6.94 -11.72
CA ILE A 82 15.82 -7.16 -12.52
C ILE A 82 17.05 -7.31 -11.63
N ALA A 83 17.21 -6.46 -10.62
CA ALA A 83 18.32 -6.55 -9.67
C ALA A 83 18.30 -7.91 -8.93
N ALA A 84 17.13 -8.36 -8.47
CA ALA A 84 16.98 -9.66 -7.82
C ALA A 84 17.35 -10.83 -8.73
N ILE A 85 17.02 -10.74 -10.03
CA ILE A 85 17.42 -11.74 -11.04
C ILE A 85 18.94 -11.72 -11.23
N GLN A 86 19.54 -10.54 -11.39
CA GLN A 86 20.97 -10.39 -11.63
C GLN A 86 21.83 -10.95 -10.50
N CYS A 87 21.39 -10.83 -9.24
CA CYS A 87 22.12 -11.35 -8.09
C CYS A 87 21.63 -12.75 -7.63
N GLY A 88 20.62 -13.32 -8.28
CA GLY A 88 20.07 -14.62 -7.90
C GLY A 88 19.47 -14.65 -6.50
N ALA A 89 18.79 -13.57 -6.07
CA ALA A 89 18.24 -13.41 -4.71
C ALA A 89 16.97 -14.27 -4.48
N PHE A 90 17.04 -15.57 -4.73
CA PHE A 90 15.93 -16.52 -4.62
C PHE A 90 16.35 -17.72 -3.76
N HIS A 91 15.87 -17.76 -2.52
CA HIS A 91 16.26 -18.79 -1.54
C HIS A 91 15.25 -19.94 -1.44
N ASN A 92 14.01 -19.75 -1.90
CA ASN A 92 12.97 -20.76 -1.79
C ASN A 92 12.90 -21.59 -3.06
N THR A 93 13.32 -22.85 -2.96
CA THR A 93 13.40 -23.79 -4.09
C THR A 93 12.99 -25.20 -3.67
N THR A 94 12.20 -25.88 -4.50
CA THR A 94 11.80 -27.29 -4.29
C THR A 94 11.86 -28.04 -5.61
N GLY A 95 12.59 -29.16 -5.66
CA GLY A 95 12.68 -29.99 -6.88
C GLY A 95 13.23 -29.25 -8.11
N GLY A 96 14.13 -28.28 -7.90
CA GLY A 96 14.67 -27.43 -8.98
C GLY A 96 13.75 -26.29 -9.41
N LEU A 97 12.51 -26.22 -8.91
CA LEU A 97 11.60 -25.09 -9.13
C LEU A 97 11.89 -23.97 -8.13
N THR A 98 11.96 -22.73 -8.62
CA THR A 98 12.33 -21.55 -7.82
C THR A 98 11.15 -20.60 -7.67
N TYR A 99 10.91 -20.11 -6.45
CA TYR A 99 10.03 -18.98 -6.21
C TYR A 99 10.83 -17.67 -6.25
N PHE A 100 10.44 -16.77 -7.16
CA PHE A 100 11.20 -15.56 -7.47
C PHE A 100 10.99 -14.38 -6.50
N ASN A 101 10.59 -14.63 -5.25
CA ASN A 101 10.44 -13.60 -4.21
C ASN A 101 9.60 -12.36 -4.64
N THR A 102 8.61 -12.57 -5.51
CA THR A 102 7.79 -11.49 -6.09
C THR A 102 7.03 -10.70 -5.02
N THR A 103 6.52 -11.36 -3.98
CA THR A 103 5.80 -10.70 -2.88
C THR A 103 6.74 -9.84 -2.03
N PRO A 104 7.88 -10.35 -1.50
CA PRO A 104 8.89 -9.51 -0.83
C PRO A 104 9.29 -8.27 -1.63
N LEU A 105 9.56 -8.41 -2.93
CA LEU A 105 9.93 -7.29 -3.81
C LEU A 105 8.81 -6.24 -3.90
N GLY A 106 7.57 -6.69 -4.13
CA GLY A 106 6.41 -5.79 -4.10
C GLY A 106 6.24 -5.04 -2.78
N ARG A 107 6.56 -5.67 -1.64
CA ARG A 107 6.50 -5.03 -0.32
C ARG A 107 7.62 -4.02 -0.10
N ALA A 108 8.83 -4.28 -0.58
CA ALA A 108 9.94 -3.31 -0.52
C ALA A 108 9.59 -2.04 -1.29
N VAL A 109 9.04 -2.18 -2.49
CA VAL A 109 8.62 -1.08 -3.36
C VAL A 109 7.46 -0.30 -2.74
N THR A 110 6.36 -0.97 -2.40
CA THR A 110 5.17 -0.30 -1.86
C THR A 110 5.42 0.31 -0.48
N GLY A 111 6.18 -0.37 0.39
CA GLY A 111 6.50 0.12 1.72
C GLY A 111 7.29 1.43 1.69
N THR A 112 8.22 1.57 0.75
CA THR A 112 9.01 2.80 0.61
C THR A 112 8.24 3.89 -0.13
N MET A 113 7.67 3.57 -1.30
CA MET A 113 7.01 4.57 -2.15
C MET A 113 5.73 5.13 -1.55
N LEU A 114 4.90 4.30 -0.90
CA LEU A 114 3.65 4.79 -0.30
C LEU A 114 3.94 5.63 0.96
N VAL A 115 4.93 5.26 1.77
CA VAL A 115 5.33 6.05 2.94
C VAL A 115 5.96 7.38 2.51
N ALA A 116 6.72 7.40 1.42
CA ALA A 116 7.23 8.64 0.84
C ALA A 116 6.09 9.56 0.37
N ALA A 117 5.11 9.02 -0.35
CA ALA A 117 3.93 9.77 -0.79
C ALA A 117 3.10 10.31 0.39
N MET A 118 2.92 9.51 1.46
CA MET A 118 2.29 9.96 2.70
C MET A 118 3.05 11.14 3.31
N LYS A 119 4.38 11.04 3.38
CA LYS A 119 5.23 12.10 3.94
C LYS A 119 5.13 13.41 3.15
N GLU A 120 5.06 13.35 1.82
CA GLU A 120 4.84 14.53 0.95
C GLU A 120 3.55 15.27 1.30
N ASP A 121 2.49 14.54 1.66
CA ASP A 121 1.19 15.11 2.05
C ASP A 121 1.11 15.50 3.54
N GLY A 122 2.23 15.40 4.28
CA GLY A 122 2.29 15.64 5.72
C GLY A 122 1.57 14.58 6.55
N VAL A 123 1.37 13.37 6.00
CA VAL A 123 0.76 12.22 6.68
C VAL A 123 1.85 11.38 7.32
N ASN A 124 1.88 11.34 8.65
CA ASN A 124 2.94 10.66 9.43
C ASN A 124 2.43 9.42 10.20
N ILE A 125 1.18 9.03 10.00
CA ILE A 125 0.58 7.84 10.60
C ILE A 125 0.10 6.94 9.48
N TRP A 126 0.51 5.66 9.49
CA TRP A 126 0.05 4.67 8.53
C TRP A 126 -0.89 3.65 9.20
N GLY A 127 -2.16 3.65 8.80
CA GLY A 127 -3.15 2.65 9.18
C GLY A 127 -2.94 1.34 8.42
N ARG A 128 -1.92 0.57 8.79
CA ARG A 128 -1.63 -0.75 8.22
C ARG A 128 -2.22 -1.85 9.09
N ARG A 129 -2.94 -2.82 8.51
CA ARG A 129 -3.25 -4.08 9.22
C ARG A 129 -1.97 -4.88 9.42
N GLN A 130 -1.66 -5.20 10.67
CA GLN A 130 -0.52 -6.03 11.07
C GLN A 130 -0.86 -7.52 11.17
N TYR A 131 -2.11 -7.91 10.87
CA TYR A 131 -2.57 -9.30 10.93
C TYR A 131 -3.27 -9.70 9.62
N LEU A 132 -2.50 -10.35 8.75
CA LEU A 132 -2.86 -11.47 7.86
C LEU A 132 -1.55 -12.21 7.56
#